data_AF-A0A5T4LBL5-F1
#
_entry.id   AF-A0A5T4LBL5-F1
#
_cell.length_a   1.000
_cell.length_b   1.000
_cell.length_c   1.000
_cell.angle_alpha   90.00
_cell.angle_beta   90.00
_cell.angle_gamma   90.00
#
_symmetry.space_group_name_H-M   'P 1'
#
loop_
_entity.id
_entity.type
_entity.pdbx_description
1 polymer ?
#
loop_
_entity_poly.entity_id
_entity_poly.type
_entity_poly.pdbx_seq_one_letter_code
_entity_poly.pdbx_strand_id
1 'polypeptide(L)' 'MSQGNIENFAIIVLVNGRTSQVELTTSQKRLFSKLTLGALNDSGPLKLMPIDDMVQLQPDAEAFSDGGPL' A
#
# COMPACT_ATOMS: atom_id res chain seq x y z
N MET A 1 11.92 13.22 11.24
CA MET A 1 10.50 13.07 10.88
C MET A 1 10.30 11.61 10.57
N SER A 2 9.68 10.85 11.46
CA SER A 2 9.44 9.43 11.24
C SER A 2 8.44 9.30 10.09
N GLN A 3 8.93 8.98 8.89
CA GLN A 3 8.09 8.32 7.89
C GLN A 3 7.49 7.11 8.60
N GLY A 4 6.18 7.12 8.84
CA GLY A 4 5.50 5.97 9.45
C GLY A 4 5.79 4.73 8.62
N ASN A 5 6.00 3.59 9.28
CA ASN A 5 6.21 2.32 8.58
C ASN A 5 4.96 2.03 7.73
N ILE A 6 5.11 1.92 6.41
CA ILE A 6 3.99 1.55 5.52
C ILE A 6 3.87 0.03 5.56
N GLU A 7 2.82 -0.45 6.22
CA GLU A 7 2.62 -1.88 6.48
C GLU A 7 1.52 -2.50 5.61
N ASN A 8 0.80 -1.68 4.84
CA ASN A 8 -0.12 -2.10 3.79
C ASN A 8 -0.45 -0.92 2.85
N PHE A 9 -0.95 -1.20 1.65
CA PHE A 9 -1.69 -0.24 0.83
C PHE A 9 -2.85 -0.94 0.11
N ALA A 10 -3.86 -0.16 -0.26
CA ALA A 10 -4.93 -0.58 -1.14
C ALA A 10 -4.96 0.28 -2.39
N ILE A 11 -5.32 -0.34 -3.52
CA ILE A 11 -5.58 0.37 -4.77
C ILE A 11 -7.08 0.65 -4.82
N ILE A 12 -7.43 1.93 -4.67
CA ILE A 12 -8.80 2.41 -4.82
C ILE A 12 -8.98 2.86 -6.28
N VAL A 13 -10.01 2.36 -6.94
CA VAL A 13 -10.36 2.65 -8.33
C VAL A 13 -11.78 3.16 -8.44
N LEU A 14 -12.04 4.02 -9.43
CA LEU A 14 -13.38 4.40 -9.84
C LEU A 14 -13.77 3.59 -11.08
N VAL A 15 -14.74 2.70 -10.95
CA VAL A 15 -15.23 1.87 -12.07
C VAL A 15 -16.72 2.15 -12.23
N ASN A 16 -17.13 2.63 -13.40
CA ASN A 16 -18.53 2.95 -13.72
C ASN A 16 -19.20 3.86 -12.67
N GLY A 17 -18.47 4.89 -12.20
CA GLY A 17 -18.97 5.83 -11.18
C GLY A 17 -19.00 5.29 -9.75
N ARG A 18 -18.53 4.06 -9.51
CA ARG A 18 -18.45 3.45 -8.18
C ARG A 18 -17.00 3.31 -7.73
N THR A 19 -16.70 3.86 -6.56
CA THR A 19 -15.43 3.63 -5.87
C THR A 19 -15.36 2.18 -5.40
N SER A 20 -14.28 1.49 -5.77
CA SER A 20 -14.03 0.09 -5.43
C SER A 20 -12.57 -0.11 -5.03
N GLN A 21 -12.29 -1.13 -4.24
CA GLN A 21 -10.94 -1.57 -3.94
C GLN A 21 -10.58 -2.74 -4.85
N VAL A 22 -9.37 -2.73 -5.40
CA VAL A 22 -8.84 -3.88 -6.15
C VAL A 22 -8.46 -4.99 -5.18
N GLU A 23 -8.97 -6.19 -5.42
CA GLU A 23 -8.47 -7.40 -4.77
C GLU A 23 -7.17 -7.84 -5.45
N LEU A 24 -6.10 -7.94 -4.66
CA LEU A 24 -4.78 -8.35 -5.12
C LEU A 24 -4.39 -9.67 -4.48
N THR A 25 -3.84 -10.57 -5.29
CA THR A 25 -3.13 -11.76 -4.79
C THR A 25 -1.88 -11.38 -3.99
N THR A 26 -1.40 -12.23 -3.10
CA THR A 26 -0.15 -12.00 -2.34
C THR A 26 1.03 -11.65 -3.24
N SER A 27 1.20 -12.36 -4.36
CA SER A 27 2.29 -12.10 -5.32
C SER A 27 2.20 -10.69 -5.94
N GLN A 28 0.99 -10.24 -6.27
CA GLN A 28 0.76 -8.88 -6.77
C GLN A 28 1.05 -7.85 -5.68
N LYS A 29 0.57 -8.07 -4.45
CA LYS A 29 0.86 -7.17 -3.32
C LYS A 29 2.37 -7.02 -3.08
N ARG A 30 3.14 -8.11 -3.10
CA ARG A 30 4.61 -8.10 -2.97
C ARG A 30 5.31 -7.33 -4.07
N LEU A 31 4.85 -7.49 -5.33
CA LEU A 31 5.43 -6.76 -6.44
C LEU A 31 5.13 -5.26 -6.33
N PHE A 32 3.88 -4.93 -6.08
CA PHE A 32 3.45 -3.54 -5.93
C PHE A 32 4.10 -2.87 -4.72
N SER A 33 4.28 -3.56 -3.58
CA SER A 33 4.95 -2.99 -2.41
C SER A 33 6.38 -2.57 -2.71
N LYS A 34 7.15 -3.42 -3.37
CA LYS A 34 8.52 -3.08 -3.78
C LYS A 34 8.56 -1.85 -4.70
N LEU A 35 7.68 -1.80 -5.71
CA LEU A 35 7.64 -0.68 -6.67
C LEU A 35 7.18 0.62 -6.02
N THR A 36 6.08 0.57 -5.25
CA THR A 36 5.48 1.74 -4.61
C THR A 36 6.39 2.28 -3.52
N LEU A 37 6.92 1.45 -2.63
CA LEU A 37 7.84 1.91 -1.57
C LEU A 37 9.12 2.52 -2.15
N GLY A 38 9.67 1.92 -3.22
CA GLY A 38 10.81 2.49 -3.95
C GLY A 38 10.51 3.91 -4.46
N ALA A 39 9.40 4.08 -5.18
CA ALA A 39 9.00 5.38 -5.71
C ALA A 39 8.70 6.42 -4.61
N LEU A 40 8.10 5.98 -3.49
CA LEU A 40 7.81 6.85 -2.34
C LEU A 40 9.09 7.34 -1.66
N ASN A 41 10.10 6.48 -1.52
CA ASN A 41 11.40 6.87 -0.98
C ASN A 41 12.10 7.93 -1.82
N ASP A 42 11.94 7.89 -3.15
CA ASP A 42 12.53 8.86 -4.07
C ASP A 42 11.76 10.19 -4.15
N SER A 43 10.53 10.25 -3.63
CA SER A 43 9.61 11.39 -3.80
C SER A 43 9.74 12.50 -2.74
N GLY A 44 10.64 12.34 -1.77
CA GLY A 44 10.78 13.27 -0.64
C GLY A 44 9.75 13.03 0.48
N PRO A 45 9.42 14.04 1.30
CA PRO A 45 8.51 13.86 2.43
C PRO A 45 7.10 13.43 1.99
N LEU A 46 6.63 12.31 2.53
CA LEU A 46 5.30 11.78 2.24
C LEU A 46 4.21 12.61 2.91
N LYS A 47 3.24 13.09 2.13
CA LYS A 47 2.01 13.70 2.63
C LYS A 47 0.95 12.62 2.81
N LEU A 48 0.64 12.28 4.05
CA LEU A 48 -0.43 11.34 4.39
C LEU A 48 -1.76 12.08 4.53
N MET A 49 -2.80 11.59 3.86
CA MET A 49 -4.17 12.10 4.01
C MET A 49 -4.98 11.07 4.81
N PRO A 50 -5.61 11.47 5.93
CA PRO A 50 -6.45 10.55 6.68
C PRO A 50 -7.64 10.11 5.82
N ILE A 51 -7.99 8.83 5.92
CA ILE A 51 -9.22 8.27 5.36
C ILE A 51 -10.14 8.05 6.56
N ASP A 52 -11.33 8.65 6.54
CA ASP A 52 -12.35 8.46 7.58
C ASP A 52 -12.77 6.97 7.67
N ASP A 53 -13.37 6.58 8.80
CA ASP A 53 -13.57 5.20 9.32
C ASP A 53 -14.13 4.11 8.37
N MET A 54 -14.47 4.43 7.13
CA MET A 54 -15.04 3.48 6.16
C MET A 54 -14.01 2.49 5.57
N VAL A 55 -12.70 2.76 5.65
CA VAL A 55 -11.65 1.85 5.12
C VAL A 55 -10.48 1.74 6.10
N GLN A 56 -10.45 0.64 6.86
CA GLN A 56 -9.29 0.28 7.68
C GLN A 56 -8.48 -0.82 7.00
N LEU A 57 -7.21 -0.56 6.72
CA LEU A 57 -6.27 -1.56 6.24
C LEU A 57 -5.61 -2.25 7.43
N GLN A 58 -5.68 -3.57 7.46
CA GLN A 58 -4.89 -4.37 8.39
C GLN A 58 -3.45 -4.46 7.88
N PRO A 59 -2.42 -4.45 8.73
CA PRO A 59 -1.05 -4.74 8.32
C PRO A 59 -0.95 -6.06 7.53
N ASP A 60 -0.19 -6.08 6.45
CA ASP A 60 0.02 -7.27 5.61
C ASP A 60 1.48 -7.73 5.70
N ALA A 61 1.79 -8.46 6.77
CA ALA A 61 3.15 -8.94 6.98
C ALA A 61 3.62 -9.86 5.83
N GLU A 62 2.74 -10.61 5.17
CA GLU A 62 3.17 -11.52 4.10
C GLU A 62 3.69 -10.77 2.87
N ALA A 63 3.09 -9.61 2.56
CA ALA A 63 3.50 -8.78 1.43
C ALA A 63 4.56 -7.71 1.76
N PHE A 64 4.72 -7.37 3.04
CA PHE A 64 5.58 -6.27 3.51
C PHE A 64 6.69 -6.70 4.49
N SER A 65 6.80 -7.98 4.86
CA SER A 65 7.99 -8.47 5.56
C SER A 65 9.20 -8.40 4.63
N ASP A 66 10.26 -7.74 5.06
CA ASP A 66 11.55 -7.67 4.35
C ASP A 66 11.96 -9.07 3.85
N GLY A 67 12.19 -9.15 2.54
CA GLY A 67 12.29 -10.41 1.81
C GLY A 67 13.23 -11.43 2.45
N GLY A 68 12.67 -12.57 2.85
CA GLY A 68 13.40 -13.83 2.82
C GLY A 68 13.79 -14.15 1.36
N PRO A 69 14.98 -14.73 1.13
CA PRO A 69 15.54 -14.88 -0.21
C PRO A 69 14.64 -15.74 -1.11
N LEU A 70 14.52 -15.30 -2.36
CA LEU A 70 14.10 -16.16 -3.49
C LEU A 70 15.25 -17.10 -3.85
#